data_AF-A0A7C4K839-F1
#
_entry.id   AF-A0A7C4K839-F1
#
_cell.length_a   1.000
_cell.length_b   1.000
_cell.length_c   1.000
_cell.angle_alpha   90.00
_cell.angle_beta   90.00
_cell.angle_gamma   90.00
#
_symmetry.space_group_name_H-M   'P 1'
#
loop_
_entity.id
_entity.type
_entity.pdbx_description
1 polymer ?
#
loop_
_entity_poly.entity_id
_entity_poly.type
_entity_poly.pdbx_seq_one_letter_code
_entity_poly.pdbx_strand_id
1 'polypeptide(L)'
;MEDILDLYAEPYQPAFPVICFDEVPYQMVGETQLPVPMQSGKPLRYDFEYRREGTCNLFMLLQPLAGWRHVKVTDRRAKQDFAWCMKDLVEIHFPQAEKIRVVLDNLNTHSPAAFHKAFPPGQARRLTKKLKSHYTPEQIWRMWGSAILFNTEY
;
A
#
# COMPACT_ATOMS: atom_id res chain seq x y z
N MET A 1 -10.95 12.15 -12.43
CA MET A 1 -11.56 12.20 -11.08
C MET A 1 -12.82 11.35 -11.08
N GLU A 2 -13.75 11.63 -12.00
CA GLU A 2 -14.98 10.83 -12.19
C GLU A 2 -14.76 9.32 -12.27
N ASP A 3 -13.80 8.82 -13.07
CA ASP A 3 -13.52 7.37 -13.17
C ASP A 3 -13.26 6.68 -11.82
N ILE A 4 -12.62 7.36 -10.87
CA ILE A 4 -12.36 6.83 -9.53
C ILE A 4 -13.58 6.97 -8.63
N LEU A 5 -14.33 8.07 -8.75
CA LEU A 5 -15.57 8.27 -8.00
C LEU A 5 -16.61 7.23 -8.39
N ASP A 6 -16.78 6.99 -9.69
CA ASP A 6 -17.65 5.95 -10.24
C ASP A 6 -17.20 4.58 -9.72
N LEU A 7 -15.90 4.28 -9.76
CA LEU A 7 -15.34 3.02 -9.27
C LEU A 7 -15.64 2.77 -7.79
N TYR A 8 -15.57 3.80 -6.93
CA TYR A 8 -15.89 3.66 -5.51
C TYR A 8 -17.39 3.63 -5.22
N ALA A 9 -18.21 4.19 -6.10
CA ALA A 9 -19.66 4.12 -6.00
C ALA A 9 -20.23 2.76 -6.42
N GLU A 10 -19.45 1.94 -7.13
CA GLU A 10 -19.87 0.60 -7.51
C GLU A 10 -20.13 -0.31 -6.28
N PRO A 11 -21.15 -1.18 -6.35
CA PRO A 11 -21.36 -2.17 -5.31
C PRO A 11 -20.19 -3.14 -5.22
N TYR A 12 -19.97 -3.68 -4.02
CA TYR A 12 -18.94 -4.67 -3.76
C TYR A 12 -19.13 -5.91 -4.65
N GLN A 13 -18.07 -6.28 -5.37
CA GLN A 13 -18.03 -7.43 -6.27
C GLN A 13 -16.75 -8.25 -6.02
N PRO A 14 -16.85 -9.48 -5.44
CA PRO A 14 -15.68 -10.30 -5.12
C PRO A 14 -14.80 -10.65 -6.33
N ALA A 15 -15.39 -10.80 -7.51
CA ALA A 15 -14.66 -11.10 -8.75
C ALA A 15 -13.85 -9.90 -9.27
N PHE A 16 -14.20 -8.68 -8.83
CA PHE A 16 -13.61 -7.42 -9.27
C PHE A 16 -13.15 -6.56 -8.09
N PRO A 17 -12.21 -7.02 -7.25
CA PRO A 17 -11.78 -6.26 -6.08
C PRO A 17 -11.16 -4.92 -6.49
N VAL A 18 -11.52 -3.86 -5.78
CA VAL A 18 -10.92 -2.51 -5.89
C VAL A 18 -9.87 -2.38 -4.81
N ILE A 19 -8.61 -2.22 -5.21
CA ILE A 19 -7.46 -2.14 -4.31
C ILE A 19 -6.84 -0.76 -4.45
N CYS A 20 -6.76 -0.01 -3.35
CA CYS A 20 -5.93 1.18 -3.26
C CYS A 20 -4.51 0.73 -2.93
N PHE A 21 -3.53 1.23 -3.66
CA PHE A 21 -2.12 0.94 -3.44
C PHE A 21 -1.35 2.23 -3.24
N ASP A 22 -0.64 2.31 -2.11
CA ASP A 22 0.17 3.47 -1.75
C ASP A 22 1.42 3.02 -0.99
N GLU A 23 2.30 3.96 -0.72
CA GLU A 23 3.63 3.70 -0.19
C GLU A 23 4.13 4.82 0.71
N VAL A 24 4.75 4.44 1.82
CA VAL A 24 5.25 5.41 2.80
C VAL A 24 6.68 5.05 3.19
N PRO A 25 7.66 5.96 3.03
CA PRO A 25 8.96 5.79 3.65
C PRO A 25 8.80 5.89 5.17
N TYR A 26 9.32 4.91 5.90
CA TYR A 26 9.21 4.83 7.36
C TYR A 26 10.60 4.88 8.00
N GLN A 27 10.76 5.78 8.96
CA GLN A 27 11.99 5.86 9.76
C GLN A 27 11.89 4.87 10.92
N MET A 28 12.82 3.93 10.98
CA MET A 28 12.92 3.01 12.09
C MET A 28 13.65 3.70 13.24
N VAL A 29 13.05 3.67 14.43
CA VAL A 29 13.58 4.30 15.63
C VAL A 29 13.67 3.28 16.76
N GLY A 30 14.78 3.33 17.49
CA GLY A 30 14.99 2.57 18.72
C GLY A 30 15.02 3.49 19.92
N GLU A 31 14.59 2.97 21.07
CA GLU A 31 14.74 3.66 22.35
C GLU A 31 16.22 3.65 22.76
N THR A 32 16.75 4.79 23.21
CA THR A 32 18.12 4.86 23.74
C THR A 32 18.22 4.38 25.17
N GLN A 33 17.10 4.45 25.91
CA GLN A 33 17.02 4.16 27.34
C GLN A 33 15.77 3.34 27.67
N LEU A 34 15.85 2.53 28.72
CA LEU A 34 14.69 1.79 29.21
C LEU A 34 13.64 2.75 29.79
N PRO A 35 12.34 2.51 29.51
CA PRO A 35 11.27 3.33 30.07
C PRO A 35 11.26 3.29 31.60
N VAL A 36 10.94 4.43 32.23
CA VAL A 36 10.78 4.50 33.69
C VAL A 36 9.48 3.79 34.07
N PRO A 37 9.52 2.70 34.88
CA PRO A 37 8.33 1.92 35.18
C PRO A 37 7.19 2.73 35.81
N MET A 38 5.96 2.29 35.53
CA MET A 38 4.76 2.87 36.12
C MET A 38 4.79 2.74 37.65
N GLN A 39 4.36 3.79 38.35
CA GLN A 39 4.12 3.79 39.81
C GLN A 39 2.71 4.30 40.09
N SER A 40 2.20 4.09 41.31
CA SER A 40 0.91 4.66 41.71
C SER A 40 0.91 6.19 41.51
N GLY A 41 -0.03 6.70 40.72
CA GLY A 41 -0.12 8.12 40.35
C GLY A 41 0.92 8.61 39.32
N LYS A 42 1.78 7.74 38.78
CA LYS A 42 2.78 8.08 37.76
C LYS A 42 2.71 7.11 36.57
N PRO A 43 2.25 7.54 35.39
CA PRO A 43 2.21 6.68 34.21
C PRO A 43 3.62 6.26 33.78
N LEU A 44 3.69 5.22 32.96
CA LEU A 44 4.91 4.82 32.24
C LEU A 44 5.45 6.02 31.46
N ARG A 45 6.76 6.30 31.60
CA ARG A 45 7.40 7.43 30.90
C ARG A 45 8.54 6.92 30.04
N TYR A 46 8.51 7.37 28.78
CA TYR A 46 9.57 7.17 27.81
C TYR A 46 10.43 8.43 27.77
N ASP A 47 11.72 8.26 27.52
CA ASP A 47 12.59 9.38 27.20
C ASP A 47 12.32 9.87 25.76
N PHE A 48 12.58 11.14 25.49
CA PHE A 48 12.36 11.73 24.17
C PHE A 48 13.49 11.43 23.19
N GLU A 49 14.65 11.02 23.69
CA GLU A 49 15.80 10.66 22.86
C GLU A 49 15.56 9.32 22.16
N TYR A 50 15.79 9.29 20.86
CA TYR A 50 15.68 8.08 20.05
C TYR A 50 16.91 7.90 19.18
N ARG A 51 17.25 6.65 18.90
CA ARG A 51 18.28 6.27 17.94
C ARG A 51 17.64 6.01 16.59
N ARG A 52 18.20 6.59 15.53
CA ARG A 52 17.80 6.25 14.15
C ARG A 52 18.42 4.91 13.77
N GLU A 53 17.56 3.95 13.43
CA GLU A 53 17.94 2.59 13.03
C GLU A 53 17.78 2.39 11.51
N GLY A 54 17.84 3.49 10.75
CA GLY A 54 17.68 3.50 9.30
C GLY A 54 16.25 3.78 8.84
N THR A 55 15.96 3.41 7.59
CA THR A 55 14.68 3.66 6.94
C THR A 55 14.27 2.44 6.13
N CYS A 56 12.97 2.17 6.09
CA CYS A 56 12.37 1.19 5.19
C CYS A 56 11.23 1.85 4.40
N ASN A 57 10.62 1.10 3.51
CA ASN A 57 9.43 1.49 2.78
C ASN A 57 8.28 0.54 3.12
N LEU A 58 7.10 1.11 3.35
CA LEU A 58 5.87 0.38 3.59
C LEU A 58 4.99 0.49 2.35
N PHE A 59 4.69 -0.62 1.69
CA PHE A 59 3.64 -0.68 0.69
C PHE A 59 2.32 -1.06 1.36
N MET A 60 1.32 -0.20 1.23
CA MET A 60 -0.01 -0.35 1.79
C MET A 60 -0.98 -0.76 0.68
N LEU A 61 -1.73 -1.83 0.91
CA LEU A 61 -2.77 -2.32 0.03
C LEU A 61 -4.08 -2.35 0.81
N LEU A 62 -5.12 -1.69 0.29
CA LEU A 62 -6.41 -1.56 0.96
C LEU A 62 -7.55 -1.87 0.00
N GLN A 63 -8.47 -2.73 0.41
CA GLN A 63 -9.76 -2.94 -0.24
C GLN A 63 -10.85 -2.27 0.61
N PRO A 64 -11.29 -1.05 0.29
CA PRO A 64 -12.12 -0.25 1.17
C PRO A 64 -13.47 -0.92 1.48
N LEU A 65 -14.17 -1.42 0.46
CA LEU A 65 -15.51 -2.02 0.63
C LEU A 65 -15.51 -3.36 1.39
N ALA A 66 -14.35 -4.00 1.55
CA ALA A 66 -14.23 -5.26 2.29
C ALA A 66 -13.53 -5.10 3.64
N GLY A 67 -13.03 -3.91 3.97
CA GLY A 67 -12.20 -3.70 5.15
C GLY A 67 -10.89 -4.51 5.15
N TRP A 68 -10.45 -5.01 3.99
CA TRP A 68 -9.22 -5.80 3.89
C TRP A 68 -8.01 -4.90 3.68
N ARG A 69 -6.93 -5.16 4.43
CA ARG A 69 -5.66 -4.44 4.27
C ARG A 69 -4.47 -5.38 4.37
N HIS A 70 -3.40 -5.04 3.66
CA HIS A 70 -2.12 -5.72 3.74
C HIS A 70 -0.99 -4.70 3.70
N VAL A 71 0.10 -5.00 4.43
CA VAL A 71 1.30 -4.16 4.47
C VAL A 71 2.50 -5.01 4.10
N LYS A 72 3.28 -4.56 3.14
CA LYS A 72 4.55 -5.17 2.76
C LYS A 72 5.70 -4.23 3.04
N VAL A 73 6.64 -4.66 3.87
CA VAL A 73 7.84 -3.90 4.21
C VAL A 73 8.96 -4.27 3.24
N THR A 74 9.61 -3.27 2.67
CA THR A 74 10.76 -3.41 1.79
C THR A 74 11.86 -2.43 2.17
N ASP A 75 13.11 -2.70 1.82
CA ASP A 75 14.20 -1.76 2.10
C ASP A 75 14.09 -0.48 1.26
N ARG A 76 13.49 -0.58 0.07
CA ARG A 76 13.40 0.49 -0.93
C ARG A 76 12.06 0.46 -1.66
N ARG A 77 11.81 1.51 -2.43
CA ARG A 77 10.62 1.69 -3.28
C ARG A 77 10.99 1.62 -4.76
N ALA A 78 11.47 0.45 -5.23
CA ALA A 78 11.86 0.27 -6.62
C ALA A 78 10.69 -0.23 -7.49
N LYS A 79 10.83 -0.07 -8.82
CA LYS A 79 9.87 -0.62 -9.80
C LYS A 79 9.63 -2.13 -9.63
N GLN A 80 10.68 -2.86 -9.26
CA GLN A 80 10.59 -4.30 -9.03
C GLN A 80 9.75 -4.61 -7.80
N ASP A 81 9.89 -3.83 -6.72
CA ASP A 81 9.10 -4.03 -5.49
C ASP A 81 7.61 -3.81 -5.74
N PHE A 82 7.26 -2.80 -6.53
CA PHE A 82 5.89 -2.60 -7.03
C PHE A 82 5.38 -3.85 -7.79
N ALA A 83 6.16 -4.35 -8.76
CA ALA A 83 5.77 -5.53 -9.54
C ALA A 83 5.57 -6.77 -8.66
N TRP A 84 6.39 -6.95 -7.63
CA TRP A 84 6.22 -8.02 -6.64
C TRP A 84 4.93 -7.85 -5.82
N CYS A 85 4.59 -6.64 -5.37
CA CYS A 85 3.31 -6.41 -4.68
C CYS A 85 2.11 -6.74 -5.57
N MET A 86 2.16 -6.33 -6.84
CA MET A 86 1.11 -6.62 -7.81
C MET A 86 1.00 -8.12 -8.12
N LYS A 87 2.13 -8.83 -8.14
CA LYS A 87 2.14 -10.29 -8.25
C LYS A 87 1.47 -10.94 -7.04
N ASP A 88 1.79 -10.51 -5.83
CA ASP A 88 1.20 -11.05 -4.60
C ASP A 88 -0.32 -10.80 -4.55
N LEU A 89 -0.80 -9.64 -5.01
CA LEU A 89 -2.24 -9.40 -5.19
C LEU A 89 -2.90 -10.46 -6.08
N VAL A 90 -2.29 -10.77 -7.23
CA VAL A 90 -2.86 -11.69 -8.22
C VAL A 90 -2.73 -13.15 -7.79
N GLU A 91 -1.62 -13.55 -7.16
CA GLU A 91 -1.32 -14.96 -6.91
C GLU A 91 -1.68 -15.41 -5.49
N ILE A 92 -1.63 -14.51 -4.51
CA ILE A 92 -1.80 -14.85 -3.09
C ILE A 92 -3.11 -14.30 -2.55
N HIS A 93 -3.36 -13.00 -2.71
CA HIS A 93 -4.48 -12.34 -2.03
C HIS A 93 -5.81 -12.51 -2.77
N PHE A 94 -5.81 -12.44 -4.10
CA PHE A 94 -7.01 -12.54 -4.92
C PHE A 94 -6.84 -13.48 -6.13
N PRO A 95 -6.43 -14.74 -5.93
CA PRO A 95 -6.19 -15.68 -7.03
C PRO A 95 -7.45 -15.99 -7.86
N GLN A 96 -8.62 -15.92 -7.23
CA GLN A 96 -9.90 -16.20 -7.88
C GLN A 96 -10.55 -14.97 -8.53
N ALA A 97 -10.02 -13.76 -8.30
CA ALA A 97 -10.59 -12.56 -8.90
C ALA A 97 -10.42 -12.61 -10.43
N GLU A 98 -11.48 -12.28 -11.17
CA GLU A 98 -11.43 -12.19 -12.63
C GLU A 98 -10.50 -11.06 -13.06
N LYS A 99 -10.62 -9.90 -12.43
CA LYS A 99 -9.80 -8.71 -12.67
C LYS A 99 -9.66 -7.89 -11.38
N ILE A 100 -8.44 -7.58 -10.99
CA ILE A 100 -8.15 -6.73 -9.84
C ILE A 100 -8.00 -5.30 -10.34
N ARG A 101 -8.80 -4.37 -9.80
CA ARG A 101 -8.78 -2.95 -10.16
C ARG A 101 -7.94 -2.21 -9.14
N VAL A 102 -6.79 -1.69 -9.56
CA VAL A 102 -5.82 -1.07 -8.65
C VAL A 102 -5.82 0.43 -8.86
N VAL A 103 -6.19 1.17 -7.82
CA VAL A 103 -6.09 2.63 -7.78
C VAL A 103 -4.67 3.01 -7.36
N LEU A 104 -4.02 3.80 -8.20
CA LEU A 104 -2.61 4.19 -8.10
C LEU A 104 -2.47 5.71 -8.22
N ASP A 105 -1.41 6.26 -7.63
CA ASP A 105 -0.90 7.57 -8.03
C ASP A 105 -0.13 7.49 -9.37
N ASN A 106 0.32 8.64 -9.87
CA ASN A 106 1.07 8.72 -11.14
C ASN A 106 2.58 8.53 -10.97
N LEU A 107 3.04 7.76 -9.97
CA LEU A 107 4.47 7.53 -9.81
C LEU A 107 5.05 6.75 -11.00
N ASN A 108 6.26 7.12 -11.43
CA ASN A 108 6.93 6.49 -12.58
C ASN A 108 7.19 4.98 -12.43
N THR A 109 7.05 4.45 -11.20
CA THR A 109 7.17 3.04 -10.87
C THR A 109 5.91 2.26 -11.21
N HIS A 110 4.74 2.92 -11.20
CA HIS A 110 3.41 2.36 -11.44
C HIS A 110 3.13 2.16 -12.93
N SER A 111 3.98 1.36 -13.58
CA SER A 111 3.92 1.15 -15.03
C SER A 111 3.94 -0.34 -15.39
N PRO A 112 3.28 -0.74 -16.49
CA PRO A 112 3.38 -2.11 -17.02
C PRO A 112 4.83 -2.56 -17.28
N ALA A 113 5.73 -1.63 -17.59
CA ALA A 113 7.16 -1.92 -17.77
C ALA A 113 7.81 -2.53 -16.53
N ALA A 114 7.29 -2.25 -15.32
CA ALA A 114 7.77 -2.84 -14.08
C ALA A 114 7.67 -4.38 -14.09
N PHE A 115 6.57 -4.93 -14.63
CA PHE A 115 6.38 -6.38 -14.74
C PHE A 115 7.36 -7.03 -15.69
N HIS A 116 7.59 -6.40 -16.85
CA HIS A 116 8.56 -6.90 -17.84
C HIS A 116 10.00 -6.85 -17.34
N LYS A 117 10.31 -5.90 -16.46
CA LYS A 117 11.62 -5.82 -15.80
C LYS A 117 11.78 -6.85 -14.68
N ALA A 118 10.70 -7.22 -14.00
CA ALA A 118 10.74 -8.09 -12.83
C ALA A 118 10.54 -9.58 -13.16
N PHE A 119 9.79 -9.90 -14.22
CA PHE A 119 9.33 -11.25 -14.49
C PHE A 119 9.53 -11.67 -15.96
N PRO A 120 9.60 -12.99 -16.24
CA PRO A 120 9.60 -13.49 -17.62
C PRO A 120 8.37 -13.02 -18.41
N PRO A 121 8.47 -12.83 -19.74
CA PRO A 121 7.40 -12.23 -20.55
C PRO A 121 6.01 -12.90 -20.40
N GLY A 122 5.97 -14.23 -20.29
CA GLY A 122 4.72 -14.97 -20.08
C GLY A 122 4.04 -14.64 -18.76
N GLN A 123 4.81 -14.56 -17.67
CA GLN A 123 4.30 -14.18 -16.35
C GLN A 123 3.91 -12.71 -16.32
N ALA A 124 4.76 -11.81 -16.84
CA ALA A 124 4.46 -10.38 -16.93
C ALA A 124 3.13 -10.13 -17.67
N ARG A 125 2.94 -10.79 -18.83
CA ARG A 125 1.68 -10.69 -19.59
C ARG A 125 0.48 -11.21 -18.80
N ARG A 126 0.62 -12.33 -18.06
CA ARG A 126 -0.47 -12.89 -17.24
C ARG A 126 -0.88 -11.91 -16.14
N LEU A 127 0.09 -11.32 -15.44
CA LEU A 127 -0.16 -10.36 -14.36
C LEU A 127 -0.83 -9.10 -14.90
N THR A 128 -0.29 -8.48 -15.96
CA THR A 128 -0.90 -7.28 -16.58
C THR A 128 -2.32 -7.56 -17.08
N LYS A 129 -2.62 -8.77 -17.56
CA LYS A 129 -3.99 -9.15 -17.93
C LYS A 129 -4.95 -9.25 -16.76
N LYS A 130 -4.49 -9.62 -15.56
CA LYS A 130 -5.31 -9.69 -14.34
C LYS A 130 -5.51 -8.33 -13.67
N LEU A 131 -4.68 -7.33 -13.97
CA LEU A 131 -4.71 -6.02 -13.31
C LEU A 131 -5.32 -4.94 -14.22
N LYS A 132 -6.16 -4.07 -13.66
CA LYS A 132 -6.64 -2.83 -14.31
C LYS A 132 -6.21 -1.66 -13.45
N SER A 133 -5.30 -0.83 -13.95
CA SER A 133 -4.87 0.37 -13.24
C SER A 133 -5.87 1.50 -13.44
N HIS A 134 -6.21 2.18 -12.35
CA HIS A 134 -6.94 3.44 -12.31
C HIS A 134 -6.03 4.48 -11.69
N TYR A 135 -5.76 5.57 -12.39
CA TYR A 135 -4.81 6.58 -11.94
C TYR A 135 -5.53 7.79 -11.35
N THR A 136 -5.12 8.19 -10.15
CA THR A 136 -5.61 9.44 -9.56
C THR A 136 -5.19 10.63 -10.44
N PRO A 137 -5.98 11.71 -10.50
CA PRO A 137 -5.56 12.88 -11.26
C PRO A 137 -4.27 13.49 -10.66
N GLU A 138 -3.48 14.13 -11.50
CA GLU A 138 -2.23 14.74 -11.07
C GLU A 138 -2.47 15.81 -9.99
N GLN A 139 -1.52 15.91 -9.05
CA GLN A 139 -1.48 16.94 -8.01
C GLN A 139 -2.63 16.94 -6.97
N ILE A 140 -3.39 15.84 -6.81
CA ILE A 140 -4.45 15.71 -5.78
C ILE A 140 -3.96 14.98 -4.50
N TRP A 141 -2.65 14.86 -4.28
CA TRP A 141 -2.10 14.18 -3.09
C TRP A 141 -2.67 14.71 -1.76
N ARG A 142 -3.02 16.00 -1.70
CA ARG A 142 -3.62 16.64 -0.53
C ARG A 142 -5.02 16.17 -0.17
N MET A 143 -5.81 15.63 -1.11
CA MET A 143 -7.17 15.14 -0.81
C MET A 143 -7.21 13.62 -0.59
N TRP A 144 -6.23 12.87 -1.10
CA TRP A 144 -6.22 11.40 -1.04
C TRP A 144 -5.26 10.82 0.00
N GLY A 145 -4.17 11.52 0.31
CA GLY A 145 -3.11 11.02 1.19
C GLY A 145 -3.55 10.74 2.63
N SER A 146 -4.67 11.29 3.11
CA SER A 146 -5.21 10.94 4.44
C SER A 146 -6.21 9.78 4.42
N ALA A 147 -6.80 9.46 3.26
CA ALA A 147 -7.92 8.51 3.20
C ALA A 147 -7.48 7.04 3.31
N ILE A 148 -6.27 6.71 2.83
CA ILE A 148 -5.77 5.31 2.84
C ILE A 148 -5.06 4.97 4.17
N LEU A 149 -4.45 5.96 4.83
CA LEU A 149 -3.61 5.73 6.02
C LEU A 149 -4.32 5.99 7.36
N PHE A 150 -5.38 6.81 7.39
CA PHE A 150 -5.96 7.28 8.67
C PHE A 150 -7.45 7.01 8.88
N ASN A 151 -8.14 6.31 7.98
CA ASN A 151 -9.54 5.95 8.21
C ASN A 151 -9.65 4.68 9.09
N THR A 152 -9.13 4.78 10.31
CA THR A 152 -9.52 3.95 11.45
C THR A 152 -10.10 4.89 12.50
N GLU A 153 -11.32 5.35 12.29
CA GLU A 153 -12.17 5.77 13.40
C GLU A 153 -12.83 4.51 13.97
N TYR A 154 -12.53 4.24 15.25
CA TYR A 154 -13.23 3.29 16.10
C TYR A 154 -14.56 3.87 16.56
#